data_AF-A0A7W7HMP3-F1
#
_entry.id   AF-A0A7W7HMP3-F1
#
_cell.length_a   1.000
_cell.length_b   1.000
_cell.length_c   1.000
_cell.angle_alpha   90.00
_cell.angle_beta   90.00
_cell.angle_gamma   90.00
#
_symmetry.space_group_name_H-M   'P 1'
#
loop_
_entity.id
_entity.type
_entity.pdbx_description
1 polymer ?
#
loop_
_entity_poly.entity_id
_entity_poly.type
_entity_poly.pdbx_seq_one_letter_code
_entity_poly.pdbx_strand_id
1 'polypeptide(L)'
;MIRYARLHDVPAEIVDPTEADDKSTVAVWAPRSGWILMIWPRFFNGLGDAAQWLSREFDALVSTIEVYDGDLWNHVLWRGGTELDRFSSCPNYFTGDRREIKRLKQEWAGHPQVVAEAFSIATDLVTPYLIPVASSGLFGWWLGRRKPFPDDHTTLNDIWIFTDFWQKAGITYPETDLPEIRTIQRSRPRSAAERRPRPVVIRRSRS
;
A
#
# COMPACT_ATOMS: atom_id res chain seq x y z
N MET A 1 15.19 1.93 5.49
CA MET A 1 15.32 0.45 5.56
C MET A 1 16.36 -0.04 6.55
N ILE A 2 17.67 -0.14 6.27
CA ILE A 2 18.63 -0.73 7.24
C ILE A 2 18.58 -0.05 8.63
N ARG A 3 18.45 1.28 8.69
CA ARG A 3 18.26 2.02 9.96
C ARG A 3 16.98 1.61 10.71
N TYR A 4 15.87 1.39 10.00
CA TYR A 4 14.62 0.88 10.58
C TYR A 4 14.79 -0.54 11.13
N ALA A 5 15.40 -1.44 10.37
CA ALA A 5 15.68 -2.80 10.82
C ALA A 5 16.52 -2.81 12.11
N ARG A 6 17.59 -2.00 12.17
CA ARG A 6 18.42 -1.81 13.38
C ARG A 6 17.64 -1.21 14.57
N LEU A 7 16.70 -0.29 14.33
CA LEU A 7 15.85 0.28 15.38
C LEU A 7 14.86 -0.74 15.99
N HIS A 8 14.59 -1.84 15.29
CA HIS A 8 13.74 -2.94 15.75
C HIS A 8 14.52 -4.24 16.02
N ASP A 9 15.84 -4.14 16.16
CA ASP A 9 16.78 -5.25 16.42
C ASP A 9 16.67 -6.42 15.41
N VAL A 10 16.32 -6.09 14.16
CA VAL A 10 16.24 -7.02 13.03
C VAL A 10 17.55 -6.94 12.23
N PRO A 11 18.32 -8.04 12.11
CA PRO A 11 19.45 -8.07 11.20
C PRO A 11 18.98 -7.92 9.75
N ALA A 12 19.60 -6.98 9.03
CA ALA A 12 19.28 -6.68 7.65
C ALA A 12 20.54 -6.20 6.90
N GLU A 13 20.76 -6.81 5.74
CA GLU A 13 21.87 -6.53 4.83
C GLU A 13 21.37 -6.34 3.39
N ILE A 14 22.27 -5.93 2.49
CA ILE A 14 21.97 -5.78 1.06
C ILE A 14 22.49 -7.04 0.37
N VAL A 15 21.62 -7.74 -0.35
CA VAL A 15 21.96 -8.94 -1.13
C VAL A 15 21.62 -8.73 -2.61
N ASP A 16 21.97 -9.70 -3.45
CA ASP A 16 21.74 -9.61 -4.89
C ASP A 16 20.24 -9.76 -5.27
N PRO A 17 19.74 -9.14 -6.36
CA PRO A 17 18.40 -9.42 -6.90
C PRO A 17 18.13 -10.91 -7.19
N THR A 18 19.15 -11.69 -7.53
CA THR A 18 19.03 -13.14 -7.79
C THR A 18 18.91 -13.99 -6.52
N GLU A 19 19.25 -13.43 -5.36
CA GLU A 19 19.14 -14.08 -4.04
C GLU A 19 17.83 -13.70 -3.30
N ALA A 20 16.95 -12.94 -3.95
CA ALA A 20 15.69 -12.46 -3.38
C ALA A 20 14.65 -13.56 -3.17
N ASP A 21 13.90 -13.49 -2.06
CA ASP A 21 12.75 -14.38 -1.78
C ASP A 21 11.55 -13.62 -1.19
N ASP A 22 10.34 -13.99 -1.62
CA ASP A 22 9.07 -13.29 -1.30
C ASP A 22 8.62 -13.39 0.17
N LYS A 23 9.45 -13.94 1.06
CA LYS A 23 9.18 -14.24 2.48
C LYS A 23 10.17 -13.53 3.40
N SER A 24 11.36 -13.16 2.92
CA SER A 24 12.39 -12.43 3.68
C SER A 24 12.81 -11.08 3.08
N THR A 25 12.63 -10.86 1.77
CA THR A 25 13.14 -9.70 1.02
C THR A 25 12.23 -8.48 1.06
N VAL A 26 12.78 -7.31 1.37
CA VAL A 26 12.25 -6.04 0.84
C VAL A 26 12.98 -5.70 -0.46
N ALA A 27 12.26 -5.72 -1.57
CA ALA A 27 12.72 -5.27 -2.89
C ALA A 27 12.47 -3.76 -3.03
N VAL A 28 13.39 -3.05 -3.70
CA VAL A 28 13.36 -1.60 -3.88
C VAL A 28 13.63 -1.28 -5.35
N TRP A 29 12.96 -0.25 -5.88
CA TRP A 29 13.14 0.23 -7.25
C TRP A 29 13.78 1.63 -7.26
N ALA A 30 14.42 1.98 -8.38
CA ALA A 30 14.98 3.31 -8.58
C ALA A 30 13.89 4.40 -8.57
N PRO A 31 14.21 5.67 -8.23
CA PRO A 31 13.22 6.74 -8.21
C PRO A 31 12.67 7.08 -9.61
N ARG A 32 11.40 6.77 -9.87
CA ARG A 32 10.67 7.08 -11.12
C ARG A 32 9.59 8.12 -10.83
N SER A 33 9.54 9.24 -11.58
CA SER A 33 8.59 10.35 -11.33
C SER A 33 8.64 10.94 -9.91
N GLY A 34 9.76 10.78 -9.21
CA GLY A 34 9.97 11.12 -7.79
C GLY A 34 9.61 9.99 -6.80
N TRP A 35 8.98 8.92 -7.26
CA TRP A 35 8.54 7.77 -6.45
C TRP A 35 9.60 6.66 -6.40
N ILE A 36 9.96 6.23 -5.19
CA ILE A 36 10.69 5.01 -4.88
C ILE A 36 9.65 3.96 -4.50
N LEU A 37 9.45 2.97 -5.37
CA LEU A 37 8.62 1.82 -5.06
C LEU A 37 9.39 0.80 -4.23
N MET A 38 8.70 0.13 -3.32
CA MET A 38 9.22 -1.07 -2.64
C MET A 38 8.12 -2.12 -2.58
N ILE A 39 8.53 -3.39 -2.55
CA ILE A 39 7.65 -4.52 -2.28
C ILE A 39 8.30 -5.32 -1.15
N TRP A 40 7.54 -5.54 -0.09
CA TRP A 40 7.98 -6.25 1.11
C TRP A 40 7.35 -7.65 1.10
N PRO A 41 7.84 -8.59 1.94
CA PRO A 41 7.39 -9.98 1.89
C PRO A 41 5.89 -10.20 2.06
N ARG A 42 5.42 -11.33 1.53
CA ARG A 42 4.01 -11.74 1.48
C ARG A 42 3.35 -11.85 2.86
N PHE A 43 4.02 -12.52 3.82
CA PHE A 43 3.40 -13.03 5.05
C PHE A 43 3.42 -12.08 6.24
N PHE A 44 3.17 -10.81 5.95
CA PHE A 44 3.53 -9.71 6.83
C PHE A 44 2.25 -8.90 7.24
N ASN A 45 2.32 -7.95 8.20
CA ASN A 45 1.15 -7.17 8.70
C ASN A 45 1.48 -5.76 9.23
N GLY A 46 2.46 -5.60 10.13
CA GLY A 46 3.00 -4.32 10.68
C GLY A 46 3.65 -3.37 9.65
N LEU A 47 2.82 -2.84 8.77
CA LEU A 47 3.12 -1.87 7.72
C LEU A 47 3.03 -0.43 8.22
N GLY A 48 1.99 -0.10 8.98
CA GLY A 48 1.75 1.27 9.48
C GLY A 48 2.99 1.85 10.16
N ASP A 49 3.60 1.08 11.08
CA ASP A 49 4.83 1.44 11.79
C ASP A 49 5.98 1.80 10.83
N ALA A 50 6.16 1.02 9.76
CA ALA A 50 7.19 1.23 8.75
C ALA A 50 6.91 2.48 7.90
N ALA A 51 5.67 2.68 7.46
CA ALA A 51 5.26 3.82 6.66
C ALA A 51 5.30 5.14 7.45
N GLN A 52 4.86 5.09 8.70
CA GLN A 52 4.99 6.19 9.66
C GLN A 52 6.47 6.54 9.89
N TRP A 53 7.32 5.55 10.14
CA TRP A 53 8.76 5.76 10.31
C TRP A 53 9.39 6.37 9.06
N LEU A 54 9.06 5.85 7.88
CA LEU A 54 9.61 6.31 6.59
C LEU A 54 9.18 7.75 6.26
N SER A 55 7.90 8.10 6.44
CA SER A 55 7.39 9.45 6.18
C SER A 55 8.01 10.49 7.11
N ARG A 56 8.38 10.11 8.34
CA ARG A 56 9.09 10.97 9.31
C ARG A 56 10.59 11.05 9.06
N GLU A 57 11.25 9.93 8.81
CA GLU A 57 12.72 9.84 8.59
C GLU A 57 13.17 10.62 7.36
N PHE A 58 12.35 10.62 6.29
CA PHE A 58 12.70 11.20 4.99
C PHE A 58 11.88 12.45 4.62
N ASP A 59 11.10 13.01 5.55
CA ASP A 59 10.11 14.08 5.33
C ASP A 59 9.29 13.85 4.04
N ALA A 60 8.77 12.63 3.93
CA ALA A 60 8.29 12.07 2.67
C ALA A 60 6.78 11.84 2.71
N LEU A 61 6.14 11.97 1.53
CA LEU A 61 4.82 11.39 1.32
C LEU A 61 4.98 9.89 1.07
N VAL A 62 4.25 9.08 1.84
CA VAL A 62 4.32 7.62 1.79
C VAL A 62 2.91 7.09 1.59
N SER A 63 2.69 6.38 0.48
CA SER A 63 1.42 5.71 0.16
C SER A 63 1.64 4.21 0.30
N THR A 64 0.78 3.56 1.07
CA THR A 64 0.87 2.12 1.31
C THR A 64 -0.33 1.41 0.72
N ILE A 65 -0.12 0.21 0.18
CA ILE A 65 -1.20 -0.67 -0.28
C ILE A 65 -1.05 -2.04 0.36
N GLU A 66 -2.14 -2.54 0.93
CA GLU A 66 -2.26 -3.92 1.39
C GLU A 66 -3.33 -4.65 0.59
N VAL A 67 -2.95 -5.67 -0.18
CA VAL A 67 -3.91 -6.61 -0.79
C VAL A 67 -4.08 -7.84 0.09
N TYR A 68 -5.30 -8.38 0.17
CA TYR A 68 -5.61 -9.59 0.95
C TYR A 68 -6.50 -10.53 0.12
N ASP A 69 -6.04 -11.78 -0.02
CA ASP A 69 -6.63 -12.95 -0.68
C ASP A 69 -7.29 -12.79 -2.07
N GLY A 70 -7.15 -11.62 -2.71
CA GLY A 70 -7.70 -11.30 -4.03
C GLY A 70 -8.99 -10.46 -4.00
N ASP A 71 -9.56 -10.22 -2.82
CA ASP A 71 -10.85 -9.54 -2.64
C ASP A 71 -10.73 -8.10 -2.07
N LEU A 72 -9.70 -7.87 -1.27
CA LEU A 72 -9.56 -6.68 -0.42
C LEU A 72 -8.29 -5.92 -0.78
N TRP A 73 -8.40 -4.59 -0.93
CA TRP A 73 -7.26 -3.69 -0.84
C TRP A 73 -7.50 -2.57 0.18
N ASN A 74 -6.47 -2.25 0.95
CA ASN A 74 -6.41 -1.07 1.82
C ASN A 74 -5.40 -0.06 1.28
N HIS A 75 -5.67 1.22 1.47
CA HIS A 75 -4.73 2.33 1.29
C HIS A 75 -4.54 3.08 2.60
N VAL A 76 -3.32 3.53 2.88
CA VAL A 76 -3.01 4.48 3.96
C VAL A 76 -1.97 5.47 3.45
N LEU A 77 -2.14 6.76 3.80
CA LEU A 77 -1.30 7.85 3.35
C LEU A 77 -0.64 8.56 4.55
N TRP A 78 0.67 8.76 4.49
CA TRP A 78 1.47 9.33 5.59
C TRP A 78 2.37 10.47 5.13
N ARG A 79 2.54 11.49 5.98
CA ARG A 79 3.51 12.59 5.80
C ARG A 79 4.10 13.00 7.15
N GLY A 80 5.42 13.08 7.28
CA GLY A 80 6.09 13.51 8.52
C GLY A 80 5.88 12.60 9.75
N GLY A 81 5.34 11.39 9.58
CA GLY A 81 4.91 10.51 10.68
C GLY A 81 3.45 10.71 11.12
N THR A 82 2.69 11.57 10.45
CA THR A 82 1.24 11.75 10.62
C THR A 82 0.50 10.99 9.53
N GLU A 83 -0.56 10.28 9.90
CA GLU A 83 -1.50 9.69 8.94
C GLU A 83 -2.43 10.79 8.40
N LEU A 84 -2.59 10.85 7.08
CA LEU A 84 -3.45 11.83 6.38
C LEU A 84 -4.78 11.21 5.96
N ASP A 85 -4.76 9.95 5.53
CA ASP A 85 -5.95 9.22 5.06
C ASP A 85 -5.79 7.70 5.23
N ARG A 86 -6.92 7.01 5.38
CA ARG A 86 -7.03 5.56 5.23
C ARG A 86 -8.32 5.18 4.48
N PHE A 87 -8.23 4.20 3.59
CA PHE A 87 -9.32 3.67 2.78
C PHE A 87 -9.28 2.14 2.72
N SER A 88 -10.43 1.49 2.66
CA SER A 88 -10.53 0.04 2.47
C SER A 88 -11.65 -0.30 1.50
N SER A 89 -11.36 -1.16 0.50
CA SER A 89 -12.35 -1.58 -0.50
C SER A 89 -13.49 -2.40 0.12
N CYS A 90 -13.21 -3.16 1.18
CA CYS A 90 -14.19 -3.95 1.91
C CYS A 90 -14.00 -3.83 3.43
N PRO A 91 -14.45 -2.73 4.08
CA PRO A 91 -14.28 -2.51 5.52
C PRO A 91 -15.01 -3.53 6.41
N ASN A 92 -15.78 -4.45 5.82
CA ASN A 92 -16.48 -5.54 6.51
C ASN A 92 -15.84 -6.92 6.23
N TYR A 93 -14.63 -6.99 5.68
CA TYR A 93 -14.02 -8.27 5.27
C TYR A 93 -13.78 -9.23 6.44
N PHE A 94 -13.27 -8.72 7.56
CA PHE A 94 -12.88 -9.53 8.73
C PHE A 94 -13.99 -9.70 9.80
N THR A 95 -15.20 -9.19 9.60
CA THR A 95 -16.25 -9.19 10.64
C THR A 95 -17.67 -9.14 10.10
N GLY A 96 -18.55 -9.94 10.73
CA GLY A 96 -20.00 -9.91 10.49
C GLY A 96 -20.79 -9.02 11.47
N ASP A 97 -20.16 -8.45 12.50
CA ASP A 97 -20.90 -7.64 13.49
C ASP A 97 -21.34 -6.29 12.91
N ARG A 98 -22.63 -5.97 13.07
CA ARG A 98 -23.22 -4.76 12.47
C ARG A 98 -22.74 -3.44 13.08
N ARG A 99 -22.28 -3.44 14.34
CA ARG A 99 -21.74 -2.24 14.99
C ARG A 99 -20.31 -1.99 14.53
N GLU A 100 -19.51 -3.05 14.50
CA GLU A 100 -18.13 -2.99 14.03
C GLU A 100 -18.05 -2.67 12.53
N ILE A 101 -18.91 -3.27 11.69
CA ILE A 101 -19.04 -2.89 10.26
C ILE A 101 -19.36 -1.40 10.10
N LYS A 102 -20.24 -0.83 10.95
CA LYS A 102 -20.53 0.61 10.91
C LYS A 102 -19.30 1.43 11.30
N ARG A 103 -18.57 1.03 12.36
CA ARG A 103 -17.35 1.69 12.83
C ARG A 103 -16.27 1.68 11.75
N LEU A 104 -15.96 0.51 11.19
CA LEU A 104 -14.94 0.34 10.14
C LEU A 104 -15.30 1.08 8.84
N LYS A 105 -16.58 1.13 8.44
CA LYS A 105 -17.02 1.93 7.28
C LYS A 105 -16.88 3.44 7.47
N GLN A 106 -16.79 3.94 8.70
CA GLN A 106 -16.51 5.35 8.99
C GLN A 106 -14.99 5.59 9.12
N GLU A 107 -14.27 4.66 9.75
CA GLU A 107 -12.81 4.71 9.91
C GLU A 107 -12.07 4.61 8.56
N TRP A 108 -12.49 3.71 7.67
CA TRP A 108 -11.82 3.39 6.40
C TRP A 108 -12.57 3.94 5.17
N ALA A 109 -13.26 5.08 5.33
CA ALA A 109 -14.07 5.68 4.28
C ALA A 109 -13.25 6.24 3.10
N GLY A 110 -12.01 6.67 3.35
CA GLY A 110 -11.20 7.45 2.40
C GLY A 110 -11.65 8.91 2.30
N HIS A 111 -10.68 9.83 2.14
CA HIS A 111 -10.90 11.27 2.03
C HIS A 111 -10.31 11.80 0.72
N PRO A 112 -11.04 11.73 -0.41
CA PRO A 112 -10.51 12.06 -1.74
C PRO A 112 -9.84 13.43 -1.84
N GLN A 113 -10.35 14.43 -1.10
CA GLN A 113 -9.80 15.79 -1.03
C GLN A 113 -8.39 15.78 -0.43
N VAL A 114 -8.21 15.17 0.74
CA VAL A 114 -6.91 15.11 1.46
C VAL A 114 -5.89 14.32 0.65
N VAL A 115 -6.33 13.21 0.05
CA VAL A 115 -5.51 12.38 -0.84
C VAL A 115 -5.06 13.17 -2.06
N ALA A 116 -5.99 13.83 -2.76
CA ALA A 116 -5.69 14.63 -3.95
C ALA A 116 -4.77 15.82 -3.66
N GLU A 117 -5.00 16.56 -2.56
CA GLU A 117 -4.13 17.64 -2.09
C GLU A 117 -2.70 17.13 -1.80
N ALA A 118 -2.60 16.03 -1.04
CA ALA A 118 -1.31 15.44 -0.69
C ALA A 118 -0.52 14.96 -1.91
N PHE A 119 -1.19 14.37 -2.91
CA PHE A 119 -0.62 13.98 -4.20
C PHE A 119 -0.40 15.15 -5.18
N SER A 120 -1.03 16.31 -4.92
CA SER A 120 -1.09 17.49 -5.79
C SER A 120 -1.74 17.21 -7.16
N ILE A 121 -2.88 16.54 -7.13
CA ILE A 121 -3.75 16.22 -8.28
C ILE A 121 -5.19 16.70 -8.01
N ALA A 122 -6.06 16.62 -9.01
CA ALA A 122 -7.47 17.02 -8.87
C ALA A 122 -8.31 15.93 -8.14
N THR A 123 -9.28 16.34 -7.33
CA THR A 123 -10.08 15.43 -6.47
C THR A 123 -11.00 14.49 -7.25
N ASP A 124 -11.43 14.90 -8.44
CA ASP A 124 -12.17 14.07 -9.38
C ASP A 124 -11.34 12.89 -9.93
N LEU A 125 -10.00 13.02 -9.99
CA LEU A 125 -9.08 11.91 -10.33
C LEU A 125 -8.91 10.89 -9.18
N VAL A 126 -9.39 11.18 -7.97
CA VAL A 126 -9.25 10.31 -6.78
C VAL A 126 -10.60 9.72 -6.36
N THR A 127 -11.66 10.53 -6.35
CA THR A 127 -12.99 10.15 -5.83
C THR A 127 -13.54 8.85 -6.45
N PRO A 128 -13.37 8.57 -7.75
CA PRO A 128 -13.83 7.32 -8.37
C PRO A 128 -13.16 6.04 -7.85
N TYR A 129 -11.97 6.11 -7.24
CA TYR A 129 -11.26 4.93 -6.70
C TYR A 129 -11.62 4.61 -5.25
N LEU A 130 -11.87 5.64 -4.42
CA LEU A 130 -12.13 5.47 -2.99
C LEU A 130 -13.60 5.13 -2.72
N ILE A 131 -14.08 4.05 -3.36
CA ILE A 131 -15.46 3.55 -3.27
C ILE A 131 -15.44 2.14 -2.66
N PRO A 132 -15.98 1.94 -1.43
CA PRO A 132 -16.03 0.62 -0.82
C PRO A 132 -16.99 -0.34 -1.54
N VAL A 133 -16.44 -1.23 -2.37
CA VAL A 133 -17.17 -2.34 -3.01
C VAL A 133 -17.34 -3.48 -2.01
N ALA A 134 -18.37 -3.38 -1.17
CA ALA A 134 -18.76 -4.49 -0.31
C ALA A 134 -19.11 -5.72 -1.16
N SER A 135 -18.41 -6.83 -0.93
CA SER A 135 -18.46 -8.09 -1.70
C SER A 135 -19.83 -8.82 -1.67
N SER A 136 -20.85 -8.24 -1.02
CA SER A 136 -22.15 -8.84 -0.73
C SER A 136 -23.30 -8.09 -1.39
N GLY A 137 -24.00 -8.74 -2.32
CA GLY A 137 -25.27 -8.27 -2.91
C GLY A 137 -25.15 -7.70 -4.32
N LEU A 138 -26.27 -7.76 -5.06
CA LEU A 138 -26.35 -7.46 -6.50
C LEU A 138 -25.85 -6.05 -6.86
N PHE A 139 -26.11 -5.05 -6.02
CA PHE A 139 -25.65 -3.68 -6.24
C PHE A 139 -24.13 -3.55 -6.08
N GLY A 140 -23.53 -4.21 -5.08
CA GLY A 140 -22.08 -4.25 -4.90
C GLY A 140 -21.38 -4.94 -6.07
N TRP A 141 -21.93 -6.07 -6.53
CA TRP A 141 -21.44 -6.78 -7.72
C TRP A 141 -21.51 -5.92 -9.00
N TRP A 142 -22.61 -5.21 -9.24
CA TRP A 142 -22.75 -4.34 -10.42
C TRP A 142 -21.83 -3.12 -10.35
N LEU A 143 -21.74 -2.47 -9.18
CA LEU A 143 -20.86 -1.32 -8.94
C LEU A 143 -19.39 -1.72 -9.11
N GLY A 144 -19.00 -2.86 -8.55
CA GLY A 144 -17.64 -3.40 -8.60
C GLY A 144 -17.13 -3.67 -10.01
N ARG A 145 -18.00 -4.12 -10.92
CA ARG A 145 -17.65 -4.37 -12.33
C ARG A 145 -17.48 -3.10 -13.19
N ARG A 146 -17.61 -1.92 -12.60
CA ARG A 146 -17.31 -0.65 -13.28
C ARG A 146 -15.82 -0.32 -13.19
N LYS A 147 -15.29 0.24 -14.26
CA LYS A 147 -14.03 0.99 -14.21
C LYS A 147 -14.28 2.38 -13.63
N PRO A 148 -13.38 2.93 -12.80
CA PRO A 148 -13.44 4.33 -12.37
C PRO A 148 -13.37 5.31 -13.55
N PHE A 149 -12.45 5.08 -14.49
CA PHE A 149 -12.35 5.78 -15.78
C PHE A 149 -12.34 4.80 -16.98
N PRO A 150 -12.69 5.24 -18.20
CA PRO A 150 -12.70 4.36 -19.38
C PRO A 150 -11.32 3.84 -19.81
N ASP A 151 -10.25 4.56 -19.48
CA ASP A 151 -8.85 4.26 -19.81
C ASP A 151 -8.16 3.37 -18.77
N ASP A 152 -8.71 3.24 -17.56
CA ASP A 152 -8.20 2.35 -16.52
C ASP A 152 -8.12 0.91 -17.03
N HIS A 153 -7.17 0.13 -16.54
CA HIS A 153 -6.97 -1.26 -16.94
C HIS A 153 -7.98 -2.18 -16.24
N THR A 154 -8.23 -1.98 -14.94
CA THR A 154 -8.98 -2.90 -14.08
C THR A 154 -10.36 -2.34 -13.65
N THR A 155 -11.11 -3.06 -12.81
CA THR A 155 -12.43 -2.65 -12.29
C THR A 155 -12.42 -2.51 -10.77
N LEU A 156 -13.39 -1.80 -10.18
CA LEU A 156 -13.46 -1.53 -8.74
C LEU A 156 -13.50 -2.77 -7.82
N ASN A 157 -13.82 -3.96 -8.35
CA ASN A 157 -13.76 -5.25 -7.64
C ASN A 157 -12.47 -6.05 -7.87
N ASP A 158 -11.53 -5.55 -8.66
CA ASP A 158 -10.20 -6.14 -8.85
C ASP A 158 -9.25 -5.49 -7.83
N ILE A 159 -8.49 -6.30 -7.08
CA ILE A 159 -7.48 -5.74 -6.17
C ILE A 159 -6.41 -4.92 -6.90
N TRP A 160 -6.14 -5.16 -8.18
CA TRP A 160 -5.13 -4.42 -8.94
C TRP A 160 -5.54 -2.98 -9.28
N ILE A 161 -6.76 -2.55 -8.94
CA ILE A 161 -7.24 -1.16 -9.13
C ILE A 161 -6.41 -0.09 -8.39
N PHE A 162 -5.62 -0.49 -7.39
CA PHE A 162 -4.66 0.43 -6.78
C PHE A 162 -3.59 0.89 -7.79
N THR A 163 -3.29 0.11 -8.85
CA THR A 163 -2.28 0.47 -9.86
C THR A 163 -2.79 1.59 -10.79
N ASP A 164 -4.05 1.51 -11.23
CA ASP A 164 -4.75 2.57 -11.98
C ASP A 164 -4.82 3.87 -11.14
N PHE A 165 -5.21 3.76 -9.85
CA PHE A 165 -5.20 4.87 -8.88
C PHE A 165 -3.82 5.50 -8.73
N TRP A 166 -2.79 4.67 -8.50
CA TRP A 166 -1.40 5.09 -8.39
C TRP A 166 -0.89 5.76 -9.67
N GLN A 167 -1.32 5.31 -10.85
CA GLN A 167 -0.98 5.94 -12.13
C GLN A 167 -1.50 7.37 -12.24
N LYS A 168 -2.74 7.67 -11.80
CA LYS A 168 -3.25 9.06 -11.76
C LYS A 168 -2.46 9.93 -10.77
N ALA A 169 -1.86 9.35 -9.73
CA ALA A 169 -0.93 10.01 -8.80
C ALA A 169 0.54 10.09 -9.30
N GLY A 170 0.83 9.58 -10.50
CA GLY A 170 2.16 9.55 -11.10
C GLY A 170 3.12 8.52 -10.47
N ILE A 171 2.60 7.58 -9.69
CA ILE A 171 3.32 6.35 -9.28
C ILE A 171 3.23 5.36 -10.44
N THR A 172 4.33 4.70 -10.78
CA THR A 172 4.30 3.56 -11.69
C THR A 172 4.55 2.28 -10.90
N TYR A 173 3.59 1.35 -10.92
CA TYR A 173 3.82 -0.01 -10.45
C TYR A 173 4.79 -0.71 -11.44
N PRO A 174 5.77 -1.51 -10.98
CA PRO A 174 6.68 -2.18 -11.89
C PRO A 174 5.95 -3.25 -12.70
N GLU A 175 6.12 -3.17 -14.02
CA GLU A 175 5.97 -4.33 -14.90
C GLU A 175 7.03 -5.38 -14.53
N THR A 176 6.83 -6.65 -14.89
CA THR A 176 7.48 -7.84 -14.28
C THR A 176 9.00 -7.99 -14.44
N ASP A 177 9.70 -6.98 -14.93
CA ASP A 177 11.16 -6.95 -15.02
C ASP A 177 11.79 -6.57 -13.67
N LEU A 178 12.96 -7.16 -13.39
CA LEU A 178 13.55 -7.24 -12.05
C LEU A 178 13.86 -5.87 -11.41
N PRO A 179 13.85 -5.76 -10.06
CA PRO A 179 14.16 -4.52 -9.36
C PRO A 179 15.60 -4.05 -9.64
N GLU A 180 15.74 -2.88 -10.29
CA GLU A 180 17.04 -2.31 -10.67
C GLU A 180 17.99 -2.09 -9.48
N ILE A 181 17.49 -1.89 -8.25
CA ILE A 181 18.31 -1.51 -7.09
C ILE A 181 17.91 -2.25 -5.80
N ARG A 182 18.58 -3.39 -5.59
CA ARG A 182 18.97 -3.97 -4.29
C ARG A 182 17.86 -4.60 -3.42
N THR A 183 18.03 -5.89 -3.19
CA THR A 183 17.35 -6.74 -2.21
C THR A 183 17.81 -6.40 -0.78
N ILE A 184 16.89 -6.34 0.18
CA ILE A 184 17.24 -6.31 1.61
C ILE A 184 16.75 -7.59 2.27
N GLN A 185 17.68 -8.48 2.63
CA GLN A 185 17.38 -9.77 3.24
C GLN A 185 17.14 -9.62 4.76
N ARG A 186 16.14 -10.35 5.27
CA ARG A 186 15.86 -10.49 6.70
C ARG A 186 16.33 -11.85 7.20
N SER A 187 17.37 -11.89 8.03
CA SER A 187 17.91 -13.16 8.55
C SER A 187 16.84 -13.94 9.32
N ARG A 188 16.71 -15.25 9.08
CA ARG A 188 15.85 -16.12 9.91
C ARG A 188 16.40 -16.21 11.34
N PRO A 189 15.61 -15.89 12.39
CA PRO A 189 15.91 -16.36 13.73
C PRO A 189 15.91 -17.90 13.75
N ARG A 190 16.83 -18.51 14.50
CA ARG A 190 16.67 -19.92 14.87
C ARG A 190 15.50 -20.04 15.85
N SER A 191 14.55 -20.93 15.54
CA SER A 191 13.40 -21.37 16.34
C SER A 191 12.35 -20.33 16.79
N ALA A 192 11.13 -20.54 16.30
CA ALA A 192 9.86 -20.46 17.04
C ALA A 192 9.42 -19.15 17.76
N ALA A 193 8.92 -18.19 17.00
CA ALA A 193 7.69 -17.42 17.33
C ALA A 193 7.15 -16.68 16.07
N GLU A 194 5.85 -16.76 15.77
CA GLU A 194 5.26 -16.12 14.58
C GLU A 194 4.87 -14.64 14.80
N ARG A 195 5.47 -13.68 14.05
CA ARG A 195 4.97 -12.28 13.81
C ARG A 195 5.47 -11.66 12.47
N ARG A 196 4.87 -10.54 12.01
CA ARG A 196 4.63 -10.21 10.57
C ARG A 196 4.60 -8.65 10.24
N PRO A 197 5.44 -8.02 9.35
CA PRO A 197 5.43 -6.53 9.00
C PRO A 197 5.38 -6.04 7.49
N ARG A 198 4.27 -5.48 6.93
CA ARG A 198 3.85 -5.43 5.45
C ARG A 198 4.37 -4.23 4.56
N PRO A 199 3.99 -4.06 3.26
CA PRO A 199 4.73 -3.25 2.25
C PRO A 199 4.34 -1.78 1.98
N VAL A 200 5.34 -0.99 1.58
CA VAL A 200 5.31 0.48 1.48
C VAL A 200 5.77 1.00 0.11
N VAL A 201 5.26 2.16 -0.35
CA VAL A 201 5.82 2.98 -1.46
C VAL A 201 6.05 4.45 -1.02
N ILE A 202 7.11 5.10 -1.51
CA ILE A 202 7.61 6.43 -1.05
C ILE A 202 7.68 7.42 -2.22
N ARG A 203 7.35 8.72 -2.02
CA ARG A 203 7.85 9.81 -2.87
C ARG A 203 8.91 10.62 -2.15
N ARG A 204 9.93 11.09 -2.89
CA ARG A 204 10.65 12.31 -2.51
C ARG A 204 9.98 13.52 -3.14
N SER A 205 9.67 14.52 -2.32
CA SER A 205 9.50 15.90 -2.77
C SER A 205 10.81 16.40 -3.41
N ARG A 206 10.71 17.41 -4.27
CA ARG A 206 11.86 18.22 -4.65
C ARG A 206 11.87 19.46 -3.77
N SER A 207 13.03 19.73 -3.17
CA SER A 207 13.46 21.06 -2.72
C SER A 207 13.83 21.92 -3.91
#